data_AF-A0A932UWD7-F1
#
_entry.id   AF-A0A932UWD7-F1
#
_cell.length_a   1.000
_cell.length_b   1.000
_cell.length_c   1.000
_cell.angle_alpha   90.00
_cell.angle_beta   90.00
_cell.angle_gamma   90.00
#
_symmetry.space_group_name_H-M   'P 1'
#
loop_
_entity.id
_entity.type
_entity.pdbx_description
1 polymer ?
#
loop_
_entity_poly.entity_id
_entity_poly.type
_entity_poly.pdbx_seq_one_letter_code
_entity_poly.pdbx_strand_id
1 'polypeptide(L)'
;MIATDPERNTEFHHLEQLLRDARAHLDAQRWAAAAALLREAMTLDPLAEKPPELMAQAQEGLGHTVEAQKYHKLAKANRDEQWKRKVEAEIRSRHELVGGVVKHELP
;
A
#
# COMPACT_ATOMS: atom_id res chain seq x y z
N MET A 1 24.72 -0.14 14.95
CA MET A 1 23.56 -0.99 15.26
C MET A 1 22.33 -0.13 15.00
N ILE A 2 21.64 -0.36 13.88
CA ILE A 2 20.39 0.36 13.60
C ILE A 2 19.38 -0.23 14.58
N ALA A 3 18.98 0.55 15.57
CA ALA A 3 17.87 0.20 16.44
C ALA A 3 16.63 0.15 15.54
N THR A 4 16.30 -1.04 15.05
CA THR A 4 15.04 -1.29 14.36
C THR A 4 13.97 -1.16 15.43
N ASP A 5 13.29 -0.01 15.46
CA ASP A 5 12.17 0.26 16.36
C ASP A 5 11.23 -0.95 16.45
N PRO A 6 11.12 -1.62 17.61
CA PRO A 6 10.25 -2.78 17.77
C PRO A 6 8.77 -2.40 17.61
N GLU A 7 8.42 -1.13 17.86
CA GLU A 7 7.08 -0.60 17.65
C GLU A 7 6.70 -0.60 16.17
N ARG A 8 7.57 -0.10 15.29
CA ARG A 8 7.36 -0.17 13.83
C ARG A 8 7.18 -1.59 13.34
N ASN A 9 7.99 -2.53 13.85
CA ASN A 9 7.88 -3.93 13.43
C ASN A 9 6.54 -4.55 13.85
N THR A 10 6.00 -4.14 15.00
CA THR A 10 4.71 -4.62 15.52
C THR A 10 3.54 -4.04 14.73
N GLU A 11 3.59 -2.75 14.37
CA GLU A 11 2.57 -2.09 13.55
C GLU A 11 2.48 -2.70 12.14
N PHE A 12 3.62 -3.03 11.53
CA PHE A 12 3.65 -3.73 10.24
C PHE A 12 3.02 -5.12 10.32
N HIS A 13 3.35 -5.91 11.35
CA HIS A 13 2.74 -7.24 11.53
C HIS A 13 1.24 -7.14 11.81
N HIS A 14 0.82 -6.13 12.57
CA HIS A 14 -0.58 -5.88 12.87
C HIS A 14 -1.38 -5.51 11.62
N LEU A 15 -0.84 -4.65 10.76
CA LEU A 15 -1.43 -4.31 9.46
C LEU A 15 -1.58 -5.54 8.56
N GLU A 16 -0.54 -6.37 8.45
CA GLU A 16 -0.60 -7.59 7.65
C GLU A 16 -1.69 -8.56 8.16
N GLN A 17 -1.83 -8.67 9.47
CA GLN A 17 -2.85 -9.51 10.09
C GLN A 17 -4.26 -8.97 9.81
N LEU A 18 -4.49 -7.66 9.96
CA LEU A 18 -5.76 -7.01 9.62
C LEU A 18 -6.14 -7.22 8.15
N LEU A 19 -5.18 -7.09 7.24
CA LEU A 19 -5.41 -7.32 5.80
C LEU A 19 -5.76 -8.78 5.51
N ARG A 20 -5.13 -9.72 6.21
CA ARG A 20 -5.41 -11.15 6.08
C ARG A 20 -6.81 -11.51 6.56
N ASP A 21 -7.19 -11.00 7.72
CA ASP A 21 -8.52 -11.23 8.30
C ASP A 21 -9.60 -10.55 7.44
N ALA A 22 -9.37 -9.31 6.99
CA ALA A 22 -10.26 -8.63 6.06
C ALA A 22 -10.50 -9.44 4.78
N ARG A 23 -9.44 -10.05 4.22
CA ARG A 23 -9.55 -10.92 3.03
C ARG A 23 -10.40 -12.16 3.31
N ALA A 24 -10.18 -12.83 4.45
CA ALA A 24 -11.00 -13.97 4.85
C ALA A 24 -12.48 -13.58 5.01
N HIS A 25 -12.75 -12.38 5.54
CA HIS A 25 -14.11 -11.85 5.63
C HIS A 25 -14.72 -11.51 4.26
N LEU A 26 -13.94 -10.98 3.31
CA LEU A 26 -14.40 -10.76 1.92
C LEU A 26 -14.76 -12.07 1.23
N ASP A 27 -13.92 -13.10 1.36
CA ASP A 27 -14.17 -14.43 0.77
C ASP A 27 -15.41 -15.09 1.40
N ALA A 28 -15.66 -14.84 2.68
CA ALA A 28 -16.87 -15.27 3.39
C ALA A 28 -18.09 -14.37 3.15
N GLN A 29 -18.02 -13.39 2.23
CA GLN A 29 -19.06 -12.39 1.94
C GLN A 29 -19.52 -11.57 3.15
N ARG A 30 -18.68 -11.46 4.18
CA ARG A 30 -18.92 -10.66 5.40
C ARG A 30 -18.45 -9.23 5.17
N TRP A 31 -19.10 -8.54 4.24
CA TRP A 31 -18.67 -7.23 3.74
C TRP A 31 -18.52 -6.16 4.83
N ALA A 32 -19.47 -6.09 5.78
CA ALA A 32 -19.41 -5.12 6.87
C ALA A 32 -18.23 -5.36 7.83
N ALA A 33 -17.93 -6.62 8.12
CA ALA A 33 -16.79 -6.98 8.97
C ALA A 33 -15.45 -6.69 8.26
N ALA A 34 -15.37 -7.01 6.96
CA ALA A 34 -14.21 -6.66 6.14
C ALA A 34 -13.99 -5.15 6.10
N ALA A 35 -15.05 -4.35 5.91
CA ALA A 35 -14.95 -2.90 5.87
C ALA A 35 -14.44 -2.28 7.18
N ALA A 36 -14.82 -2.84 8.33
CA ALA A 36 -14.32 -2.40 9.63
C ALA A 36 -12.81 -2.63 9.78
N LEU A 37 -12.34 -3.83 9.44
CA LEU A 37 -10.91 -4.19 9.49
C LEU A 37 -10.08 -3.36 8.50
N LEU A 38 -10.62 -3.10 7.31
CA LEU A 38 -9.94 -2.29 6.30
C LEU A 38 -9.83 -0.82 6.69
N ARG A 39 -10.83 -0.27 7.40
CA ARG A 39 -10.75 1.10 7.95
C ARG A 39 -9.66 1.21 9.01
N GLU A 40 -9.48 0.18 9.83
CA GLU A 40 -8.40 0.11 10.83
C GLU A 40 -7.04 0.00 10.15
N ALA A 41 -6.92 -0.87 9.14
CA ALA A 41 -5.72 -0.99 8.31
C ALA A 41 -5.34 0.34 7.61
N MET A 42 -6.31 1.08 7.08
CA MET A 42 -6.09 2.41 6.48
C MET A 42 -5.68 3.48 7.49
N THR A 43 -6.01 3.30 8.78
CA THR A 43 -5.60 4.23 9.84
C THR A 43 -4.15 3.99 10.24
N LEU A 44 -3.72 2.72 10.24
CA LEU A 44 -2.34 2.33 10.52
C LEU A 44 -1.39 2.69 9.36
N ASP A 45 -1.80 2.40 8.12
CA ASP A 45 -1.03 2.78 6.93
C ASP A 45 -1.95 3.35 5.82
N PRO A 46 -2.09 4.69 5.76
CA PRO A 46 -2.87 5.37 4.72
C PRO A 46 -2.29 5.23 3.31
N LEU A 47 -1.00 4.91 3.19
CA LEU A 47 -0.27 4.83 1.92
C LEU A 47 -0.21 3.41 1.35
N ALA A 48 -0.72 2.41 2.08
CA ALA A 48 -0.81 1.05 1.61
C ALA A 48 -1.70 0.94 0.36
N GLU A 49 -1.25 0.19 -0.65
CA GLU A 49 -1.94 0.04 -1.94
C GLU A 49 -3.20 -0.84 -1.82
N LYS A 50 -3.14 -1.86 -0.95
CA LYS A 50 -4.16 -2.91 -0.84
C LYS A 50 -5.44 -2.52 -0.10
N PRO A 51 -5.39 -1.79 1.05
CA PRO A 51 -6.60 -1.50 1.82
C PRO A 51 -7.69 -0.73 1.06
N PRO A 52 -7.40 0.33 0.28
CA PRO A 52 -8.43 1.06 -0.47
C PRO A 52 -9.11 0.21 -1.55
N GLU A 53 -8.37 -0.67 -2.22
CA GLU A 53 -8.90 -1.56 -3.26
C GLU A 53 -9.85 -2.60 -2.66
N LEU A 54 -9.46 -3.22 -1.55
CA LEU A 54 -10.30 -4.17 -0.81
C LEU A 54 -11.52 -3.47 -0.20
N MET A 55 -11.39 -2.21 0.21
CA MET A 55 -12.49 -1.43 0.78
C MET A 55 -13.53 -1.10 -0.28
N ALA A 56 -13.10 -0.79 -1.51
CA ALA A 56 -14.01 -0.61 -2.63
C ALA A 56 -14.84 -1.89 -2.86
N GLN A 57 -14.20 -3.06 -2.91
CA GLN A 57 -14.87 -4.35 -3.07
C GLN A 57 -15.86 -4.64 -1.92
N ALA A 58 -15.50 -4.33 -0.68
CA ALA A 58 -16.40 -4.47 0.47
C ALA A 58 -17.65 -3.58 0.33
N GLN A 59 -17.48 -2.33 -0.09
CA GLN A 59 -18.57 -1.38 -0.27
C GLN A 59 -19.48 -1.75 -1.45
N GLU A 60 -18.93 -2.32 -2.53
CA GLU A 60 -19.74 -2.88 -3.63
C GLU A 60 -20.62 -4.04 -3.13
N GLY A 61 -20.07 -4.94 -2.31
CA GLY A 61 -20.82 -6.03 -1.70
C GLY A 61 -21.92 -5.58 -0.73
N LEU A 62 -21.77 -4.40 -0.12
CA LEU A 62 -22.80 -3.75 0.70
C LEU A 62 -23.85 -2.97 -0.12
N GLY A 63 -23.66 -2.82 -1.43
CA GLY A 63 -24.52 -2.01 -2.29
C GLY A 63 -24.24 -0.50 -2.22
N HIS A 64 -23.17 -0.07 -1.54
CA HIS A 64 -22.75 1.33 -1.40
C HIS A 64 -21.87 1.77 -2.59
N THR A 65 -22.44 1.76 -3.78
CA THR A 65 -21.71 2.01 -5.05
C THR A 65 -21.03 3.38 -5.12
N VAL A 66 -21.61 4.42 -4.50
CA VAL A 66 -21.00 5.77 -4.45
C VAL A 66 -19.74 5.78 -3.59
N GLU A 67 -19.74 5.10 -2.46
CA GLU A 67 -18.56 4.98 -1.60
C GLU A 67 -17.50 4.09 -2.25
N ALA A 68 -17.90 2.97 -2.85
CA ALA A 68 -16.99 2.12 -3.62
C ALA A 68 -16.23 2.89 -4.71
N GLN A 69 -16.90 3.75 -5.47
CA GLN A 69 -16.25 4.60 -6.47
C GLN A 69 -15.24 5.57 -5.87
N LYS A 70 -15.50 6.12 -4.67
CA LYS A 70 -14.53 6.98 -3.97
C LYS A 70 -13.27 6.18 -3.63
N TYR A 71 -13.43 4.97 -3.11
CA TYR A 71 -12.30 4.11 -2.77
C TYR A 71 -11.55 3.59 -4.00
N HIS A 72 -12.22 3.32 -5.12
CA HIS A 72 -11.54 3.02 -6.39
C HIS A 72 -10.68 4.19 -6.90
N LYS A 73 -11.16 5.43 -6.79
CA LYS A 73 -10.37 6.61 -7.13
C LYS A 73 -9.15 6.74 -6.23
N LEU A 74 -9.32 6.50 -4.93
CA LEU A 74 -8.23 6.53 -3.95
C LEU A 74 -7.19 5.43 -4.22
N ALA A 75 -7.63 4.20 -4.49
CA ALA A 75 -6.75 3.08 -4.85
C ALA A 75 -5.91 3.40 -6.09
N LYS A 76 -6.55 3.99 -7.13
CA LYS A 76 -5.84 4.43 -8.33
C LYS A 76 -4.80 5.52 -8.04
N ALA A 77 -5.16 6.52 -7.23
CA ALA A 77 -4.23 7.59 -6.86
C ALA A 77 -3.01 7.05 -6.08
N ASN A 78 -3.23 6.14 -5.12
CA ASN A 78 -2.16 5.51 -4.36
C ASN A 78 -1.24 4.68 -5.27
N ARG A 79 -1.80 3.90 -6.21
CA ARG A 79 -1.00 3.15 -7.19
C ARG A 79 -0.17 4.06 -8.09
N ASP A 80 -0.74 5.16 -8.58
CA ASP A 80 -0.02 6.13 -9.42
C ASP A 80 1.13 6.80 -8.63
N GLU A 81 0.92 7.14 -7.36
CA GLU A 81 1.96 7.72 -6.49
C GLU A 81 3.08 6.71 -6.19
N GLN A 82 2.75 5.45 -5.90
CA GLN A 82 3.75 4.41 -5.70
C GLN A 82 4.52 4.11 -6.98
N TRP A 83 3.85 4.10 -8.14
CA TRP A 83 4.53 3.95 -9.43
C TRP A 83 5.53 5.09 -9.65
N LYS A 84 5.14 6.35 -9.41
CA LYS A 84 6.06 7.49 -9.50
C LYS A 84 7.27 7.33 -8.58
N ARG A 85 7.06 6.95 -7.31
CA ARG A 85 8.16 6.70 -6.37
C ARG A 85 9.09 5.59 -6.85
N LYS A 86 8.54 4.51 -7.42
CA LYS A 86 9.33 3.41 -7.98
C LYS A 86 10.15 3.85 -9.19
N VAL A 87 9.53 4.59 -10.11
CA VAL A 87 10.22 5.14 -11.29
C VAL A 87 11.31 6.14 -10.88
N GLU A 88 11.04 7.02 -9.92
CA GLU A 88 12.04 7.96 -9.40
C GLU A 88 13.22 7.26 -8.71
N ALA A 89 12.94 6.20 -7.94
CA ALA A 89 13.98 5.37 -7.32
C ALA A 89 14.83 4.65 -8.38
N GLU A 90 14.20 4.13 -9.44
CA GLU A 90 14.89 3.46 -10.55
C GLU A 90 15.76 4.45 -11.35
N ILE A 91 15.25 5.65 -11.65
CA ILE A 91 16.02 6.72 -12.29
C ILE A 91 17.22 7.11 -11.43
N ARG A 92 17.03 7.28 -10.12
CA ARG A 92 18.11 7.63 -9.18
C ARG A 92 19.18 6.55 -9.10
N SER A 93 18.78 5.28 -8.97
CA SER A 93 19.70 4.14 -8.96
C SER A 93 20.49 4.03 -10.27
N ARG A 94 19.82 4.26 -11.41
CA ARG A 94 20.49 4.31 -12.72
C ARG A 94 21.46 5.49 -12.83
N HIS A 95 21.16 6.63 -12.23
CA HIS A 95 22.05 7.79 -12.21
C HIS A 95 23.30 7.56 -11.34
N GLU A 96 23.16 6.88 -10.20
CA GLU A 96 24.31 6.47 -9.36
C GLU A 96 25.21 5.46 -10.08
N LEU A 97 24.63 4.51 -10.83
CA LEU A 97 25.39 3.55 -11.66
C LEU A 97 26.15 4.23 -12.79
N VAL A 98 25.58 5.25 -13.43
CA VAL A 98 26.24 6.01 -14.51
C VAL A 98 27.30 6.98 -13.95
N GLY A 99 27.07 7.59 -12.78
CA GLY A 99 28.04 8.46 -12.11
C GLY A 99 29.25 7.71 -11.52
N GLY A 100 29.13 6.41 -11.25
CA GLY A 100 30.23 5.57 -10.76
C GLY A 100 31.18 5.04 -11.84
N VAL A 101 30.81 5.12 -13.13
CA VAL A 101 31.59 4.52 -14.24
C VAL A 101 32.48 5.52 -14.97
N VAL A 102 32.39 6.82 -14.70
CA VAL A 102 33.28 7.83 -15.31
C VAL A 102 34.41 8.22 -14.36
N LYS A 103 35.18 7.24 -13.86
CA LYS A 103 36.61 7.45 -13.63
C LYS A 103 37.31 7.14 -14.96
N HIS A 104 37.11 8.02 -15.94
CA HIS A 104 37.97 8.04 -17.11
C HIS A 104 39.35 8.44 -16.62
N GLU A 105 40.25 7.46 -16.57
CA GLU A 105 41.69 7.70 -16.56
C GLU A 105 41.99 8.56 -17.79
N LEU A 106 42.24 9.85 -17.55
CA LEU A 106 42.84 10.73 -18.55
C LEU A 106 44.27 10.21 -18.79
N PRO A 107 44.65 9.88 -20.05
CA PRO A 107 46.02 9.49 -20.37
C PRO A 107 47.02 10.63 -20.16
#